data_AF-A0A534W0Y0-F1
#
_entry.id   AF-A0A534W0Y0-F1
#
_cell.length_a   1.000
_cell.length_b   1.000
_cell.length_c   1.000
_cell.angle_alpha   90.00
_cell.angle_beta   90.00
_cell.angle_gamma   90.00
#
_symmetry.space_group_name_H-M   'P 1'
#
loop_
_entity.id
_entity.type
_entity.pdbx_description
1 polymer ?
#
loop_
_entity_poly.entity_id
_entity_poly.type
_entity_poly.pdbx_seq_one_letter_code
_entity_poly.pdbx_strand_id
1 'polypeptide(L)'
;DKIGAGRLPDCRPRLSPPFPAPGRRTRASTRSFPLTCVCLLSYAGRRATSALETSRHADRRKRSVIPTLCRRRRPRRPWLAVAVLALVSVPPARVARSELRPGTVLGRENWEEAKGLLPDEFLEAYHRGDFRHEIRSWDPPRLGDEPIFAAALKENEGRYDLDAEGSIVERTTGKPAGEIVAWPFPKIDPADPRAAAKIVWNYFYTLYYGGNGHYRADLLWISRHGLDRSISVDAFFKHYDGQHPRFREANGRKDLLSQTFAEVLSPADVQGILSLTWRYRDPHARDSVWTYVPSLRRTRQVSPSNRSDGFLGSDLSQDDGPYFDGKVQDFEWKLLGEQDLLVLFDRPSFDQPALLSRLPEGGWRMVIPGGARVGFQLPDWKGSPWCPVQEILVRRPHWIVEAVPKDRYYLYGKIVFRFDKDIYLGSYASKYDWKGMLLNSYVAVRTNVIRVAPGEFWGWAGGAVALGVNWKLDRASTAGIVAGTDVPADSRIPLSTDVFSLQRLHSDGK
;
A
#
# COMPACT_ATOMS: atom_id res chain seq x y z
N ASP A 1 55.47 -9.71 42.84
CA ASP A 1 55.66 -10.78 41.83
C ASP A 1 54.48 -10.89 40.88
N LYS A 2 54.83 -11.12 39.62
CA LYS A 2 53.98 -11.17 38.42
C LYS A 2 53.10 -12.42 38.41
N ILE A 3 51.99 -12.33 37.67
CA ILE A 3 51.38 -13.27 36.68
C ILE A 3 49.93 -12.75 36.54
N GLY A 4 49.38 -12.30 35.40
CA GLY A 4 49.64 -12.61 34.00
C GLY A 4 48.28 -12.93 33.37
N ALA A 5 47.47 -11.92 33.06
CA ALA A 5 46.15 -12.09 32.46
C ALA A 5 46.27 -12.34 30.94
N GLY A 6 45.86 -13.53 30.51
CA GLY A 6 45.81 -13.94 29.10
C GLY A 6 44.63 -13.33 28.35
N ARG A 7 44.90 -12.86 27.13
CA ARG A 7 43.93 -12.35 26.15
C ARG A 7 43.07 -13.50 25.58
N LEU A 8 41.76 -13.27 25.49
CA LEU A 8 40.84 -14.02 24.62
C LEU A 8 40.64 -13.25 23.29
N PRO A 9 40.41 -13.94 22.15
CA PRO A 9 40.45 -13.32 20.82
C PRO A 9 39.12 -12.64 20.45
N ASP A 10 39.23 -11.42 19.93
CA ASP A 10 38.15 -10.57 19.43
C ASP A 10 37.73 -11.07 18.04
N CYS A 11 36.65 -11.85 17.96
CA CYS A 11 36.01 -12.25 16.69
C CYS A 11 34.89 -11.24 16.35
N ARG A 12 35.25 -10.13 15.71
CA ARG A 12 34.27 -9.26 15.03
C ARG A 12 34.21 -9.62 13.54
N PRO A 13 33.02 -9.87 12.96
CA PRO A 13 32.89 -9.95 11.52
C PRO A 13 33.08 -8.56 10.91
N ARG A 14 34.03 -8.42 9.97
CA ARG A 14 34.21 -7.21 9.17
C ARG A 14 33.03 -7.08 8.21
N LEU A 15 32.14 -6.14 8.48
CA LEU A 15 31.17 -5.65 7.49
C LEU A 15 31.91 -4.68 6.54
N SER A 16 31.98 -5.04 5.26
CA SER A 16 32.45 -4.13 4.22
C SER A 16 31.37 -3.07 3.94
N PRO A 17 31.72 -1.78 3.83
CA PRO A 17 30.76 -0.74 3.46
C PRO A 17 30.38 -0.86 1.98
N PRO A 18 29.11 -0.61 1.60
CA PRO A 18 28.76 -0.43 0.20
C PRO A 18 29.06 1.03 -0.21
N PHE A 19 29.67 1.16 -1.39
CA PHE A 19 29.97 2.38 -2.16
C PHE A 19 31.29 3.14 -1.89
N PRO A 20 32.09 3.40 -2.94
CA PRO A 20 33.28 4.26 -2.87
C PRO A 20 32.91 5.74 -3.02
N ALA A 21 33.53 6.58 -2.20
CA ALA A 21 33.48 8.04 -2.34
C ALA A 21 34.23 8.50 -3.61
N PRO A 22 33.78 9.55 -4.31
CA PRO A 22 34.48 10.06 -5.49
C PRO A 22 35.73 10.84 -5.07
N GLY A 23 36.89 10.38 -5.56
CA GLY A 23 38.19 11.01 -5.34
C GLY A 23 38.30 12.38 -6.03
N ARG A 24 38.92 13.32 -5.32
CA ARG A 24 39.39 14.61 -5.85
C ARG A 24 40.27 14.39 -7.09
N ARG A 25 39.92 15.02 -8.21
CA ARG A 25 40.87 15.39 -9.27
C ARG A 25 40.82 16.89 -9.51
N THR A 26 42.01 17.48 -9.51
CA THR A 26 42.31 18.88 -9.78
C THR A 26 42.30 19.21 -11.27
N ARG A 27 42.05 20.50 -11.55
CA ARG A 27 41.95 21.23 -12.83
C ARG A 27 42.98 20.86 -13.92
N ALA A 28 42.53 20.81 -15.18
CA ALA A 28 42.65 21.91 -16.16
C ALA A 28 42.53 21.42 -17.62
N SER A 29 41.62 21.98 -18.41
CA SER A 29 41.97 22.80 -19.59
C SER A 29 40.71 23.21 -20.36
N THR A 30 40.72 24.50 -20.70
CA THR A 30 39.76 25.28 -21.47
C THR A 30 39.75 24.88 -22.94
N ARG A 31 38.56 24.75 -23.55
CA ARG A 31 38.33 25.12 -24.96
C ARG A 31 36.88 25.57 -25.15
N SER A 32 36.75 26.71 -25.80
CA SER A 32 35.54 27.49 -26.04
C SER A 32 34.93 27.17 -27.42
N PHE A 33 33.71 27.67 -27.63
CA PHE A 33 32.90 27.85 -28.87
C PHE A 33 31.87 26.75 -29.22
N PRO A 34 30.73 27.11 -29.86
CA PRO A 34 29.84 28.24 -29.58
C PRO A 34 28.36 27.82 -29.42
N LEU A 35 27.57 28.75 -28.87
CA LEU A 35 26.11 28.75 -28.83
C LEU A 35 25.49 28.51 -30.21
N THR A 36 24.58 27.54 -30.30
CA THR A 36 23.59 27.48 -31.37
C THR A 36 22.20 27.49 -30.75
N CYS A 37 21.50 28.59 -31.01
CA CYS A 37 20.09 28.81 -30.72
C CYS A 37 19.26 27.93 -31.66
N VAL A 38 18.33 27.12 -31.14
CA VAL A 38 17.24 26.54 -31.95
C VAL A 38 15.93 26.72 -31.21
N CYS A 39 15.01 27.33 -31.94
CA CYS A 39 13.69 27.79 -31.51
C CYS A 39 12.77 26.66 -31.04
N LEU A 40 11.92 27.04 -30.07
CA LEU A 40 10.61 26.44 -29.81
C LEU A 40 9.78 26.36 -31.09
N LEU A 41 9.24 25.18 -31.39
CA LEU A 41 8.12 25.01 -32.30
C LEU A 41 6.99 24.28 -31.57
N SER A 42 6.01 25.09 -31.17
CA SER A 42 4.65 24.71 -30.84
C SER A 42 3.99 24.04 -32.04
N TYR A 43 3.30 22.92 -31.82
CA TYR A 43 2.41 22.33 -32.82
C TYR A 43 1.03 22.11 -32.20
N ALA A 44 0.12 23.01 -32.55
CA ALA A 44 -1.31 22.85 -32.39
C ALA A 44 -1.91 22.38 -33.72
N GLY A 45 -2.80 21.38 -33.63
CA GLY A 45 -3.94 21.20 -34.54
C GLY A 45 -3.68 20.53 -35.89
N ARG A 46 -4.29 19.35 -36.08
CA ARG A 46 -5.05 19.08 -37.30
C ARG A 46 -6.13 18.02 -37.06
N ARG A 47 -7.38 18.46 -37.23
CA ARG A 47 -8.58 17.62 -37.43
C ARG A 47 -8.42 16.85 -38.74
N ALA A 48 -8.87 15.59 -38.76
CA ALA A 48 -9.26 14.90 -39.98
C ALA A 48 -10.51 14.06 -39.71
N THR A 49 -11.57 14.44 -40.39
CA THR A 49 -12.84 13.76 -40.58
C THR A 49 -12.74 12.74 -41.73
N SER A 50 -13.28 11.54 -41.57
CA SER A 50 -13.91 10.74 -42.66
C SER A 50 -14.73 9.61 -41.98
N ALA A 51 -16.06 9.64 -42.10
CA ALA A 51 -16.89 8.87 -43.05
C ALA A 51 -16.90 7.37 -42.70
N LEU A 52 -17.89 6.86 -41.94
CA LEU A 52 -19.19 6.36 -42.40
C LEU A 52 -19.10 5.44 -43.63
N GLU A 53 -19.02 4.13 -43.37
CA GLU A 53 -19.55 3.12 -44.29
C GLU A 53 -20.27 2.02 -43.52
N THR A 54 -21.57 1.97 -43.77
CA THR A 54 -22.51 0.92 -43.39
C THR A 54 -22.43 -0.21 -44.39
N SER A 55 -22.33 -1.46 -43.94
CA SER A 55 -22.88 -2.58 -44.72
C SER A 55 -23.75 -3.47 -43.83
N ARG A 56 -25.03 -3.50 -44.20
CA ARG A 56 -26.02 -4.46 -43.77
C ARG A 56 -25.84 -5.70 -44.64
N HIS A 57 -25.81 -6.89 -44.05
CA HIS A 57 -26.38 -8.06 -44.74
C HIS A 57 -27.21 -8.90 -43.79
N ALA A 58 -28.41 -9.19 -44.29
CA ALA A 58 -29.50 -9.85 -43.63
C ALA A 58 -29.48 -11.35 -43.95
N ASP A 59 -29.93 -12.12 -42.94
CA ASP A 59 -30.94 -13.17 -43.05
C ASP A 59 -30.70 -14.36 -43.99
N ARG A 60 -30.62 -15.56 -43.39
CA ARG A 60 -31.46 -16.69 -43.82
C ARG A 60 -31.43 -17.83 -42.80
N ARG A 61 -32.53 -17.97 -42.07
CA ARG A 61 -32.99 -19.27 -41.55
C ARG A 61 -33.54 -20.11 -42.71
N LYS A 62 -33.24 -21.41 -42.78
CA LYS A 62 -34.21 -22.42 -43.22
C LYS A 62 -33.98 -23.75 -42.49
N ARG A 63 -35.12 -24.34 -42.12
CA ARG A 63 -35.34 -25.57 -41.37
C ARG A 63 -35.24 -26.81 -42.28
N SER A 64 -35.00 -27.93 -41.60
CA SER A 64 -35.67 -29.24 -41.72
C SER A 64 -35.22 -30.27 -42.76
N VAL A 65 -35.05 -31.50 -42.24
CA VAL A 65 -35.75 -32.76 -42.59
C VAL A 65 -34.77 -33.95 -42.65
N ILE A 66 -34.97 -34.87 -41.71
CA ILE A 66 -34.47 -36.25 -41.68
C ILE A 66 -35.27 -37.07 -42.72
N PRO A 67 -34.67 -38.08 -43.37
CA PRO A 67 -35.32 -39.39 -43.30
C PRO A 67 -34.37 -40.55 -43.01
N THR A 68 -34.82 -41.35 -42.07
CA THR A 68 -34.45 -42.72 -41.74
C THR A 68 -34.71 -43.67 -42.92
N LEU A 69 -33.83 -44.65 -43.13
CA LEU A 69 -34.22 -45.91 -43.78
C LEU A 69 -33.58 -47.11 -43.09
N CYS A 70 -34.47 -47.95 -42.59
CA CYS A 70 -34.26 -49.19 -41.88
C CYS A 70 -34.11 -50.34 -42.88
N ARG A 71 -33.19 -51.29 -42.66
CA ARG A 71 -33.36 -52.65 -43.17
C ARG A 71 -32.75 -53.69 -42.24
N ARG A 72 -33.65 -54.41 -41.56
CA ARG A 72 -33.41 -55.66 -40.81
C ARG A 72 -33.00 -56.81 -41.74
N ARG A 73 -32.06 -57.66 -41.29
CA ARG A 73 -32.16 -59.13 -41.39
C ARG A 73 -31.50 -59.78 -40.15
N ARG A 74 -32.26 -60.67 -39.50
CA ARG A 74 -31.90 -61.57 -38.37
C ARG A 74 -31.42 -62.94 -38.96
N PRO A 75 -31.14 -63.99 -38.16
CA PRO A 75 -30.20 -64.10 -37.02
C PRO A 75 -29.37 -65.42 -37.11
N ARG A 76 -28.16 -65.51 -36.55
CA ARG A 76 -27.62 -66.77 -35.96
C ARG A 76 -26.56 -66.44 -34.90
N ARG A 77 -26.76 -66.95 -33.69
CA ARG A 77 -25.79 -67.14 -32.59
C ARG A 77 -25.77 -68.66 -32.32
N PRO A 78 -24.84 -69.23 -31.52
CA PRO A 78 -23.71 -68.62 -30.79
C PRO A 78 -22.39 -69.39 -30.98
N TRP A 79 -21.23 -68.83 -30.60
CA TRP A 79 -20.18 -69.57 -29.86
C TRP A 79 -19.46 -68.57 -28.95
N LEU A 80 -19.32 -68.97 -27.68
CA LEU A 80 -18.77 -68.20 -26.57
C LEU A 80 -17.24 -68.07 -26.68
N ALA A 81 -16.73 -66.85 -26.47
CA ALA A 81 -15.43 -66.63 -25.85
C ALA A 81 -15.52 -65.32 -25.06
N VAL A 82 -15.69 -65.43 -23.74
CA VAL A 82 -15.62 -64.30 -22.82
C VAL A 82 -14.14 -64.05 -22.53
N ALA A 83 -13.55 -63.07 -23.20
CA ALA A 83 -12.32 -62.43 -22.73
C ALA A 83 -12.74 -61.26 -21.84
N VAL A 84 -12.55 -61.39 -20.52
CA VAL A 84 -12.69 -60.28 -19.57
C VAL A 84 -11.50 -59.34 -19.79
N LEU A 85 -11.68 -58.32 -20.60
CA LEU A 85 -10.81 -57.15 -20.59
C LEU A 85 -11.16 -56.33 -19.34
N ALA A 86 -10.33 -56.43 -18.30
CA ALA A 86 -10.35 -55.50 -17.20
C ALA A 86 -9.94 -54.12 -17.73
N LEU A 87 -10.93 -53.31 -18.14
CA LEU A 87 -10.78 -51.87 -18.28
C LEU A 87 -10.53 -51.32 -16.87
N VAL A 88 -9.26 -51.17 -16.53
CA VAL A 88 -8.85 -50.30 -15.43
C VAL A 88 -9.24 -48.89 -15.87
N SER A 89 -10.43 -48.45 -15.44
CA SER A 89 -10.81 -47.06 -15.44
C SER A 89 -9.83 -46.35 -14.52
N VAL A 90 -8.76 -45.79 -15.07
CA VAL A 90 -7.96 -44.78 -14.38
C VAL A 90 -8.92 -43.62 -14.15
N PRO A 91 -9.33 -43.33 -12.90
CA PRO A 91 -10.13 -42.13 -12.66
C PRO A 91 -9.29 -40.94 -13.17
N PRO A 92 -9.90 -39.92 -13.79
CA PRO A 92 -9.15 -38.71 -14.09
C PRO A 92 -8.51 -38.28 -12.78
N ALA A 93 -7.18 -38.15 -12.78
CA ALA A 93 -6.47 -37.63 -11.64
C ALA A 93 -7.12 -36.28 -11.35
N ARG A 94 -7.98 -36.23 -10.33
CA ARG A 94 -8.23 -34.99 -9.62
C ARG A 94 -6.84 -34.63 -9.15
N VAL A 95 -6.22 -33.66 -9.83
CA VAL A 95 -5.16 -32.88 -9.23
C VAL A 95 -5.80 -32.42 -7.93
N ALA A 96 -5.44 -33.08 -6.83
CA ALA A 96 -5.81 -32.62 -5.52
C ALA A 96 -5.18 -31.23 -5.50
N ARG A 97 -6.01 -30.18 -5.59
CA ARG A 97 -5.57 -28.82 -5.29
C ARG A 97 -4.88 -28.96 -3.94
N SER A 98 -3.56 -28.88 -3.89
CA SER A 98 -2.90 -28.74 -2.60
C SER A 98 -3.55 -27.53 -1.97
N GLU A 99 -4.11 -27.71 -0.78
CA GLU A 99 -4.49 -26.53 -0.03
C GLU A 99 -3.21 -25.73 0.20
N LEU A 100 -3.27 -24.43 -0.09
CA LEU A 100 -2.20 -23.48 0.21
C LEU A 100 -2.01 -23.42 1.73
N ARG A 101 -1.20 -24.35 2.25
CA ARG A 101 -0.88 -24.50 3.67
C ARG A 101 0.38 -23.73 4.02
N PRO A 102 0.55 -23.30 5.29
CA PRO A 102 1.83 -22.78 5.77
C PRO A 102 3.01 -23.69 5.38
N GLY A 103 4.09 -23.09 4.90
CA GLY A 103 5.27 -23.76 4.33
C GLY A 103 5.22 -23.92 2.80
N THR A 104 4.06 -23.75 2.16
CA THR A 104 3.96 -23.74 0.69
C THR A 104 4.62 -22.51 0.12
N VAL A 105 5.41 -22.63 -0.94
CA VAL A 105 5.90 -21.48 -1.70
C VAL A 105 4.97 -21.25 -2.89
N LEU A 106 4.33 -20.09 -2.95
CA LEU A 106 3.51 -19.68 -4.08
C LEU A 106 4.42 -19.12 -5.18
N GLY A 107 4.26 -19.63 -6.39
CA GLY A 107 5.06 -19.26 -7.55
C GLY A 107 4.37 -19.62 -8.86
N ARG A 108 5.13 -19.60 -9.96
CA ARG A 108 4.66 -19.87 -11.32
C ARG A 108 4.09 -21.27 -11.50
N GLU A 109 4.55 -22.22 -10.69
CA GLU A 109 4.20 -23.63 -10.74
C GLU A 109 2.82 -23.95 -10.14
N ASN A 110 2.32 -23.13 -9.21
CA ASN A 110 1.11 -23.43 -8.42
C ASN A 110 0.19 -22.20 -8.22
N TRP A 111 0.40 -21.11 -8.97
CA TRP A 111 -0.39 -19.87 -8.85
C TRP A 111 -1.91 -20.10 -8.92
N GLU A 112 -2.40 -21.09 -9.68
CA GLU A 112 -3.83 -21.37 -9.85
C GLU A 112 -4.54 -21.76 -8.56
N GLU A 113 -3.79 -22.20 -7.56
CA GLU A 113 -4.28 -22.53 -6.22
C GLU A 113 -4.66 -21.26 -5.44
N ALA A 114 -4.10 -20.10 -5.81
CA ALA A 114 -4.39 -18.81 -5.19
C ALA A 114 -5.52 -18.02 -5.90
N LYS A 115 -6.21 -18.61 -6.90
CA LYS A 115 -7.38 -18.00 -7.54
C LYS A 115 -8.44 -17.63 -6.49
N GLY A 116 -8.83 -16.36 -6.47
CA GLY A 116 -9.78 -15.84 -5.47
C GLY A 116 -9.18 -15.60 -4.08
N LEU A 117 -7.86 -15.66 -3.92
CA LEU A 117 -7.15 -15.29 -2.68
C LEU A 117 -6.18 -14.11 -2.89
N LEU A 118 -6.10 -13.57 -4.10
CA LEU A 118 -5.29 -12.40 -4.46
C LEU A 118 -6.09 -11.54 -5.44
N PRO A 119 -5.83 -10.21 -5.53
CA PRO A 119 -6.29 -9.44 -6.66
C PRO A 119 -5.69 -10.00 -7.96
N ASP A 120 -6.48 -9.99 -9.04
CA ASP A 120 -6.14 -10.65 -10.30
C ASP A 120 -4.79 -10.20 -10.86
N GLU A 121 -4.45 -8.92 -10.72
CA GLU A 121 -3.18 -8.38 -11.21
C GLU A 121 -1.95 -8.97 -10.49
N PHE A 122 -2.08 -9.31 -9.20
CA PHE A 122 -1.01 -9.94 -8.42
C PHE A 122 -0.99 -11.43 -8.67
N LEU A 123 -2.15 -12.06 -8.83
CA LEU A 123 -2.23 -13.46 -9.26
C LEU A 123 -1.49 -13.66 -10.60
N GLU A 124 -1.68 -12.75 -11.55
CA GLU A 124 -0.95 -12.75 -12.82
C GLU A 124 0.55 -12.51 -12.65
N ALA A 125 0.99 -11.75 -11.63
CA ALA A 125 2.41 -11.62 -11.32
C ALA A 125 3.03 -12.95 -10.86
N TYR A 126 2.32 -13.75 -10.04
CA TYR A 126 2.77 -15.10 -9.71
C TYR A 126 2.78 -16.03 -10.93
N HIS A 127 1.74 -15.96 -11.77
CA HIS A 127 1.67 -16.72 -13.02
C HIS A 127 2.85 -16.46 -13.97
N ARG A 128 3.27 -15.18 -14.11
CA ARG A 128 4.46 -14.82 -14.90
C ARG A 128 5.79 -15.21 -14.26
N GLY A 129 5.78 -15.62 -12.98
CA GLY A 129 6.99 -15.82 -12.19
C GLY A 129 7.65 -14.50 -11.77
N ASP A 130 6.92 -13.38 -11.86
CA ASP A 130 7.39 -12.09 -11.38
C ASP A 130 7.54 -12.11 -9.86
N PHE A 131 6.62 -12.76 -9.16
CA PHE A 131 6.55 -12.84 -7.70
C PHE A 131 6.67 -14.29 -7.22
N ARG A 132 7.27 -14.47 -6.04
CA ARG A 132 7.41 -15.77 -5.38
C ARG A 132 7.55 -15.57 -3.87
N HIS A 133 6.68 -16.19 -3.08
CA HIS A 133 6.64 -15.97 -1.63
C HIS A 133 6.24 -17.24 -0.88
N GLU A 134 6.82 -17.44 0.30
CA GLU A 134 6.40 -18.51 1.21
C GLU A 134 5.11 -18.11 1.93
N ILE A 135 4.17 -19.04 2.02
CA ILE A 135 2.95 -18.89 2.80
C ILE A 135 3.27 -19.28 4.25
N ARG A 136 2.90 -18.44 5.20
CA ARG A 136 2.96 -18.75 6.63
C ARG A 136 1.64 -18.42 7.31
N SER A 137 1.51 -18.90 8.54
CA SER A 137 0.43 -18.52 9.45
C SER A 137 0.91 -17.47 10.44
N TRP A 138 0.02 -16.56 10.80
CA TRP A 138 0.22 -15.59 11.87
C TRP A 138 -1.06 -15.43 12.66
N ASP A 139 -0.92 -15.40 13.99
CA ASP A 139 -1.97 -14.99 14.90
C ASP A 139 -1.63 -13.61 15.46
N PRO A 140 -2.26 -12.52 14.98
CA PRO A 140 -1.99 -11.17 15.48
C PRO A 140 -2.45 -11.02 16.94
N PRO A 141 -1.74 -10.20 17.75
CA PRO A 141 -2.36 -9.69 18.96
C PRO A 141 -3.58 -8.85 18.59
N ARG A 142 -4.65 -8.98 19.38
CA ARG A 142 -5.89 -8.23 19.15
C ARG A 142 -5.75 -6.88 19.82
N LEU A 143 -6.01 -5.79 19.10
CA LEU A 143 -5.98 -4.45 19.70
C LEU A 143 -6.96 -4.33 20.87
N GLY A 144 -8.07 -5.07 20.84
CA GLY A 144 -9.02 -5.19 21.95
C GLY A 144 -8.48 -5.88 23.21
N ASP A 145 -7.28 -6.46 23.20
CA ASP A 145 -6.62 -6.96 24.41
C ASP A 145 -5.94 -5.82 25.19
N GLU A 146 -5.79 -4.64 24.58
CA GLU A 146 -5.31 -3.44 25.25
C GLU A 146 -6.46 -2.82 26.09
N PRO A 147 -6.30 -2.62 27.41
CA PRO A 147 -7.40 -2.18 28.27
C PRO A 147 -8.05 -0.85 27.85
N ILE A 148 -7.26 0.13 27.40
CA ILE A 148 -7.79 1.45 26.99
C ILE A 148 -8.57 1.31 25.69
N PHE A 149 -8.03 0.58 24.72
CA PHE A 149 -8.72 0.31 23.45
C PHE A 149 -10.02 -0.45 23.70
N ALA A 150 -9.99 -1.50 24.51
CA ALA A 150 -11.15 -2.32 24.86
C ALA A 150 -12.28 -1.51 25.51
N ALA A 151 -11.92 -0.65 26.47
CA ALA A 151 -12.88 0.23 27.14
C ALA A 151 -13.54 1.20 26.14
N ALA A 152 -12.74 1.81 25.26
CA ALA A 152 -13.24 2.72 24.23
C ALA A 152 -14.13 2.01 23.20
N LEU A 153 -13.80 0.79 22.77
CA LEU A 153 -14.67 0.00 21.89
C LEU A 153 -16.04 -0.25 22.53
N LYS A 154 -16.08 -0.57 23.82
CA LYS A 154 -17.34 -0.79 24.55
C LYS A 154 -18.17 0.50 24.63
N GLU A 155 -17.54 1.65 24.83
CA GLU A 155 -18.21 2.95 24.88
C GLU A 155 -18.73 3.40 23.50
N ASN A 156 -17.99 3.09 22.43
CA ASN A 156 -18.33 3.50 21.08
C ASN A 156 -19.42 2.62 20.44
N GLU A 157 -19.72 1.44 21.01
CA GLU A 157 -20.71 0.53 20.44
C GLU A 157 -22.09 1.17 20.31
N GLY A 158 -22.54 1.37 19.07
CA GLY A 158 -23.83 1.99 18.75
C GLY A 158 -23.90 3.50 18.97
N ARG A 159 -22.85 4.13 19.51
CA ARG A 159 -22.83 5.56 19.86
C ARG A 159 -22.79 6.47 18.63
N TYR A 160 -22.00 6.11 17.62
CA TYR A 160 -21.78 6.96 16.45
C TYR A 160 -22.55 6.48 15.21
N ASP A 161 -22.78 7.42 14.29
CA ASP A 161 -23.20 7.15 12.91
C ASP A 161 -22.51 8.14 11.95
N LEU A 162 -22.84 8.08 10.66
CA LEU A 162 -22.37 9.07 9.67
C LEU A 162 -23.49 10.01 9.23
N ASP A 163 -23.19 11.29 9.03
CA ASP A 163 -24.10 12.23 8.36
C ASP A 163 -24.19 11.99 6.84
N ALA A 164 -24.89 12.86 6.11
CA ALA A 164 -25.07 12.74 4.65
C ALA A 164 -23.75 12.96 3.89
N GLU A 165 -22.84 13.73 4.46
CA GLU A 165 -21.53 14.05 3.92
C GLU A 165 -20.50 12.94 4.21
N GLY A 166 -20.81 12.03 5.14
CA GLY A 166 -19.96 10.92 5.54
C GLY A 166 -19.05 11.24 6.73
N SER A 167 -19.34 12.29 7.50
CA SER A 167 -18.62 12.66 8.73
C SER A 167 -19.22 11.96 9.96
N ILE A 168 -18.41 11.74 10.99
CA ILE A 168 -18.84 11.04 12.20
C ILE A 168 -19.67 11.97 13.09
N VAL A 169 -20.86 11.51 13.45
CA VAL A 169 -21.81 12.21 14.33
C VAL A 169 -22.26 11.32 15.48
N GLU A 170 -22.64 11.92 16.60
CA GLU A 170 -23.33 11.24 17.70
C GLU A 170 -24.71 10.78 17.23
N ARG A 171 -24.99 9.47 17.27
CA ARG A 171 -26.23 8.88 16.73
C ARG A 171 -27.50 9.50 17.32
N THR A 172 -27.48 9.82 18.61
CA THR A 172 -28.65 10.32 19.33
C THR A 172 -28.96 11.79 19.05
N THR A 173 -27.95 12.59 18.73
CA THR A 173 -28.12 14.05 18.58
C THR A 173 -27.92 14.55 17.15
N GLY A 174 -27.27 13.76 16.29
CA GLY A 174 -26.85 14.16 14.96
C GLY A 174 -25.75 15.22 14.95
N LYS A 175 -25.20 15.61 16.11
CA LYS A 175 -24.13 16.61 16.20
C LYS A 175 -22.77 15.98 15.85
N PRO A 176 -21.81 16.76 15.32
CA PRO A 176 -20.45 16.29 15.10
C PRO A 176 -19.88 15.62 16.35
N ALA A 177 -19.25 14.46 16.16
CA ALA A 177 -18.64 13.74 17.27
C ALA A 177 -17.55 14.58 17.93
N GLY A 178 -17.43 14.42 19.25
CA GLY A 178 -16.35 14.99 20.04
C GLY A 178 -15.02 14.31 19.75
N GLU A 179 -14.16 14.25 20.76
CA GLU A 179 -12.95 13.43 20.67
C GLU A 179 -13.31 11.95 20.71
N ILE A 180 -12.76 11.18 19.78
CA ILE A 180 -12.98 9.73 19.68
C ILE A 180 -11.67 9.02 20.08
N VAL A 181 -11.81 7.88 20.74
CA VAL A 181 -10.70 6.96 21.08
C VAL A 181 -11.02 5.61 20.45
N ALA A 182 -10.01 4.93 19.91
CA ALA A 182 -10.16 3.65 19.21
C ALA A 182 -11.14 3.73 18.03
N TRP A 183 -11.80 2.63 17.69
CA TRP A 183 -12.71 2.58 16.54
C TRP A 183 -14.07 3.22 16.84
N PRO A 184 -14.53 4.18 16.02
CA PRO A 184 -15.88 4.74 16.15
C PRO A 184 -16.97 3.72 15.83
N PHE A 185 -16.69 2.70 15.00
CA PHE A 185 -17.67 1.69 14.61
C PHE A 185 -17.19 0.26 14.94
N PRO A 186 -17.17 -0.17 16.22
CA PRO A 186 -16.66 -1.49 16.61
C PRO A 186 -17.42 -2.66 15.97
N LYS A 187 -18.72 -2.48 15.71
CA LYS A 187 -19.58 -3.44 15.02
C LYS A 187 -20.16 -2.77 13.78
N ILE A 188 -19.92 -3.38 12.62
CA ILE A 188 -20.42 -2.92 11.32
C ILE A 188 -21.30 -4.03 10.75
N ASP A 189 -22.55 -3.67 10.44
CA ASP A 189 -23.45 -4.51 9.66
C ASP A 189 -23.11 -4.37 8.18
N PRO A 190 -22.72 -5.44 7.47
CA PRO A 190 -22.46 -5.40 6.03
C PRO A 190 -23.65 -4.92 5.18
N ALA A 191 -24.87 -5.03 5.70
CA ALA A 191 -26.08 -4.57 5.02
C ALA A 191 -26.31 -3.05 5.16
N ASP A 192 -25.60 -2.35 6.05
CA ASP A 192 -25.67 -0.90 6.16
C ASP A 192 -25.13 -0.25 4.87
N PRO A 193 -25.91 0.59 4.17
CA PRO A 193 -25.42 1.30 2.98
C PRO A 193 -24.16 2.15 3.24
N ARG A 194 -23.91 2.51 4.51
CA ARG A 194 -22.74 3.29 4.95
C ARG A 194 -21.61 2.42 5.53
N ALA A 195 -21.74 1.08 5.48
CA ALA A 195 -20.75 0.14 6.03
C ALA A 195 -19.33 0.41 5.50
N ALA A 196 -19.20 0.65 4.20
CA ALA A 196 -17.91 0.93 3.56
C ALA A 196 -17.23 2.17 4.14
N ALA A 197 -17.95 3.29 4.28
CA ALA A 197 -17.39 4.50 4.86
C ALA A 197 -17.02 4.31 6.35
N LYS A 198 -17.80 3.51 7.10
CA LYS A 198 -17.49 3.15 8.49
C LYS A 198 -16.20 2.32 8.61
N ILE A 199 -15.98 1.38 7.69
CA ILE A 199 -14.73 0.60 7.61
C ILE A 199 -13.53 1.53 7.38
N VAL A 200 -13.65 2.50 6.47
CA VAL A 200 -12.59 3.46 6.17
C VAL A 200 -12.32 4.40 7.36
N TRP A 201 -13.35 4.81 8.10
CA TRP A 201 -13.15 5.55 9.34
C TRP A 201 -12.42 4.73 10.39
N ASN A 202 -12.78 3.45 10.60
CA ASN A 202 -12.03 2.58 11.52
C ASN A 202 -10.57 2.41 11.09
N TYR A 203 -10.28 2.35 9.79
CA TYR A 203 -8.90 2.38 9.27
C TYR A 203 -8.17 3.64 9.72
N PHE A 204 -8.75 4.83 9.51
CA PHE A 204 -8.14 6.09 9.95
C PHE A 204 -7.95 6.15 11.46
N TYR A 205 -8.94 5.72 12.25
CA TYR A 205 -8.80 5.68 13.71
C TYR A 205 -7.79 4.64 14.20
N THR A 206 -7.53 3.59 13.44
CA THR A 206 -6.40 2.67 13.72
C THR A 206 -5.07 3.38 13.51
N LEU A 207 -4.93 4.13 12.42
CA LEU A 207 -3.74 4.94 12.16
C LEU A 207 -3.52 6.01 13.22
N TYR A 208 -4.57 6.77 13.55
CA TYR A 208 -4.50 7.86 14.51
C TYR A 208 -4.17 7.36 15.92
N TYR A 209 -4.63 6.17 16.30
CA TYR A 209 -4.27 5.53 17.56
C TYR A 209 -2.77 5.23 17.67
N GLY A 210 -2.07 5.18 16.54
CA GLY A 210 -0.61 5.17 16.45
C GLY A 210 0.10 6.42 16.89
N GLY A 211 -0.65 7.49 17.11
CA GLY A 211 -0.11 8.78 17.52
C GLY A 211 0.68 9.46 16.41
N ASN A 212 1.25 10.61 16.75
CA ASN A 212 2.09 11.33 15.81
C ASN A 212 3.34 10.51 15.45
N GLY A 213 3.96 10.82 14.32
CA GLY A 213 5.19 10.15 13.92
C GLY A 213 6.13 10.96 13.03
N HIS A 214 7.37 10.50 12.98
CA HIS A 214 8.47 11.03 12.18
C HIS A 214 9.19 9.86 11.51
N TYR A 215 9.13 9.81 10.17
CA TYR A 215 9.61 8.69 9.39
C TYR A 215 10.52 9.14 8.26
N ARG A 216 11.64 8.44 8.16
CA ARG A 216 12.60 8.55 7.08
C ARG A 216 12.41 7.39 6.11
N ALA A 217 12.07 7.72 4.86
CA ALA A 217 11.82 6.73 3.82
C ALA A 217 12.61 7.03 2.55
N ASP A 218 13.00 5.96 1.84
CA ASP A 218 13.54 6.06 0.48
C ASP A 218 12.49 5.55 -0.51
N LEU A 219 12.27 6.34 -1.56
CA LEU A 219 11.43 5.98 -2.69
C LEU A 219 12.33 5.56 -3.86
N LEU A 220 12.05 4.41 -4.45
CA LEU A 220 12.83 3.82 -5.54
C LEU A 220 11.95 3.61 -6.76
N TRP A 221 12.37 4.11 -7.91
CA TRP A 221 11.75 3.90 -9.21
C TRP A 221 12.45 2.73 -9.87
N ILE A 222 11.71 1.68 -10.18
CA ILE A 222 12.27 0.40 -10.60
C ILE A 222 11.59 0.00 -11.91
N SER A 223 12.40 -0.16 -12.95
CA SER A 223 11.99 -0.75 -14.22
C SER A 223 12.45 -2.21 -14.31
N ARG A 224 12.15 -2.87 -15.43
CA ARG A 224 12.71 -4.19 -15.75
C ARG A 224 14.24 -4.21 -15.84
N HIS A 225 14.88 -3.05 -16.01
CA HIS A 225 16.33 -2.92 -16.07
C HIS A 225 16.99 -2.68 -14.70
N GLY A 226 16.20 -2.54 -13.63
CA GLY A 226 16.68 -2.28 -12.28
C GLY A 226 16.25 -0.91 -11.76
N LEU A 227 17.08 -0.29 -10.93
CA LEU A 227 16.82 1.02 -10.33
C LEU A 227 17.04 2.13 -11.37
N ASP A 228 15.99 2.90 -11.68
CA ASP A 228 16.07 4.07 -12.56
C ASP A 228 16.43 5.33 -11.77
N ARG A 229 15.81 5.50 -10.58
CA ARG A 229 15.98 6.69 -9.73
C ARG A 229 15.64 6.36 -8.28
N SER A 230 16.24 7.08 -7.34
CA SER A 230 15.79 7.10 -5.95
C SER A 230 15.63 8.54 -5.47
N ILE A 231 14.72 8.73 -4.51
CA ILE A 231 14.68 9.93 -3.67
C ILE A 231 14.58 9.54 -2.22
N SER A 232 14.92 10.49 -1.38
CA SER A 232 15.00 10.34 0.05
C SER A 232 14.05 11.35 0.67
N VAL A 233 13.04 10.89 1.42
CA VAL A 233 12.03 11.74 2.04
C VAL A 233 12.10 11.66 3.57
N ASP A 234 11.88 12.79 4.23
CA ASP A 234 11.61 12.87 5.66
C ASP A 234 10.17 13.34 5.87
N ALA A 235 9.39 12.63 6.68
CA ALA A 235 7.95 12.84 6.79
C ALA A 235 7.48 12.89 8.25
N PHE A 236 6.63 13.87 8.54
CA PHE A 236 6.03 14.11 9.85
C PHE A 236 4.52 14.01 9.74
N PHE A 237 3.91 13.31 10.69
CA PHE A 237 2.47 13.10 10.77
C PHE A 237 1.98 13.52 12.14
N LYS A 238 1.05 14.48 12.17
CA LYS A 238 0.38 14.91 13.40
C LYS A 238 -1.11 14.60 13.31
N HIS A 239 -1.64 13.96 14.34
CA HIS A 239 -3.06 13.60 14.43
C HIS A 239 -3.73 14.41 15.54
N TYR A 240 -4.94 14.92 15.32
CA TYR A 240 -5.65 15.76 16.29
C TYR A 240 -6.80 15.05 16.98
N ASP A 241 -7.07 13.80 16.59
CA ASP A 241 -8.09 12.95 17.15
C ASP A 241 -7.62 11.49 17.15
N GLY A 242 -8.35 10.58 17.79
CA GLY A 242 -8.09 9.14 17.71
C GLY A 242 -6.82 8.63 18.42
N GLN A 243 -5.92 9.51 18.85
CA GLN A 243 -4.67 9.13 19.54
C GLN A 243 -4.93 8.40 20.86
N HIS A 244 -4.04 7.46 21.19
CA HIS A 244 -3.99 6.85 22.52
C HIS A 244 -3.88 7.96 23.61
N PRO A 245 -4.77 8.00 24.62
CA PRO A 245 -4.87 9.11 25.58
C PRO A 245 -3.56 9.52 26.26
N ARG A 246 -2.69 8.55 26.58
CA ARG A 246 -1.38 8.80 27.20
C ARG A 246 -0.42 9.66 26.35
N PHE A 247 -0.55 9.64 25.03
CA PHE A 247 0.36 10.32 24.10
C PHE A 247 -0.30 11.53 23.42
N ARG A 248 -1.58 11.76 23.72
CA ARG A 248 -2.34 12.87 23.17
C ARG A 248 -1.83 14.18 23.77
N GLU A 249 -1.51 15.11 22.88
CA GLU A 249 -1.18 16.49 23.26
C GLU A 249 -2.46 17.31 23.39
N ALA A 250 -2.42 18.40 24.17
CA ALA A 250 -3.55 19.33 24.26
C ALA A 250 -3.91 19.87 22.87
N ASN A 251 -5.16 19.66 22.45
CA ASN A 251 -5.60 20.01 21.11
C ASN A 251 -6.05 21.48 21.03
N GLY A 252 -5.14 22.36 20.59
CA GLY A 252 -5.45 23.75 20.27
C GLY A 252 -6.18 23.97 18.93
N ARG A 253 -6.33 22.94 18.08
CA ARG A 253 -6.87 23.00 16.70
C ARG A 253 -7.98 21.97 16.50
N LYS A 254 -9.18 22.29 17.00
CA LYS A 254 -10.36 21.41 16.88
C LYS A 254 -10.92 21.29 15.46
N ASP A 255 -10.53 22.21 14.57
CA ASP A 255 -10.92 22.23 13.16
C ASP A 255 -10.17 21.19 12.30
N LEU A 256 -9.06 20.63 12.80
CA LEU A 256 -8.21 19.68 12.06
C LEU A 256 -8.44 18.23 12.52
N LEU A 257 -8.20 17.30 11.58
CA LEU A 257 -8.02 15.87 11.83
C LEU A 257 -6.54 15.49 11.81
N SER A 258 -5.78 16.03 10.86
CA SER A 258 -4.34 15.77 10.75
C SER A 258 -3.58 16.88 10.03
N GLN A 259 -2.26 16.86 10.21
CA GLN A 259 -1.32 17.57 9.38
C GLN A 259 -0.18 16.65 8.96
N THR A 260 0.30 16.83 7.74
CA THR A 260 1.45 16.08 7.20
C THR A 260 2.45 17.07 6.62
N PHE A 261 3.72 16.89 6.96
CA PHE A 261 4.83 17.63 6.38
C PHE A 261 5.82 16.62 5.79
N ALA A 262 6.32 16.87 4.60
CA ALA A 262 7.34 16.04 3.98
C ALA A 262 8.42 16.90 3.33
N GLU A 263 9.67 16.51 3.49
CA GLU A 263 10.85 17.15 2.91
C GLU A 263 11.64 16.13 2.09
N VAL A 264 12.07 16.53 0.90
CA VAL A 264 12.99 15.73 0.08
C VAL A 264 14.43 16.07 0.45
N LEU A 265 15.15 15.11 1.00
CA LEU A 265 16.54 15.27 1.44
C LEU A 265 17.56 15.06 0.31
N SER A 266 17.23 14.22 -0.68
CA SER A 266 18.13 13.91 -1.79
C SER A 266 17.36 13.30 -2.98
N PRO A 267 17.93 13.29 -4.21
CA PRO A 267 19.20 13.90 -4.65
C PRO A 267 19.15 15.43 -4.83
N ALA A 268 20.29 16.05 -5.14
CA ALA A 268 20.47 17.51 -5.13
C ALA A 268 19.54 18.30 -6.08
N ASP A 269 19.04 17.69 -7.15
CA ASP A 269 18.11 18.31 -8.11
C ASP A 269 16.69 18.46 -7.55
N VAL A 270 16.33 17.68 -6.53
CA VAL A 270 15.00 17.70 -5.86
C VAL A 270 15.10 17.99 -4.36
N GLN A 271 16.31 18.13 -3.82
CA GLN A 271 16.55 18.42 -2.42
C GLN A 271 15.89 19.75 -2.01
N GLY A 272 15.25 19.75 -0.84
CA GLY A 272 14.54 20.90 -0.28
C GLY A 272 13.14 21.12 -0.85
N ILE A 273 12.63 20.22 -1.70
CA ILE A 273 11.20 20.22 -2.04
C ILE A 273 10.42 19.87 -0.77
N LEU A 274 9.47 20.73 -0.40
CA LEU A 274 8.64 20.57 0.79
C LEU A 274 7.18 20.38 0.38
N SER A 275 6.46 19.55 1.13
CA SER A 275 5.01 19.40 1.04
C SER A 275 4.40 19.58 2.41
N LEU A 276 3.33 20.37 2.49
CA LEU A 276 2.52 20.56 3.70
C LEU A 276 1.07 20.28 3.37
N THR A 277 0.40 19.51 4.22
CA THR A 277 -1.02 19.18 4.09
C THR A 277 -1.72 19.41 5.41
N TRP A 278 -2.83 20.13 5.38
CA TRP A 278 -3.76 20.28 6.50
C TRP A 278 -5.08 19.62 6.13
N ARG A 279 -5.50 18.63 6.94
CA ARG A 279 -6.80 17.98 6.78
C ARG A 279 -7.80 18.52 7.78
N TYR A 280 -8.87 19.10 7.25
CA TYR A 280 -9.94 19.66 8.05
C TYR A 280 -10.99 18.60 8.40
N ARG A 281 -11.57 18.77 9.58
CA ARG A 281 -12.69 17.95 10.08
C ARG A 281 -13.99 18.29 9.39
N ASP A 282 -14.20 19.57 9.07
CA ASP A 282 -15.39 20.06 8.36
C ASP A 282 -15.45 19.41 6.96
N PRO A 283 -16.53 18.68 6.62
CA PRO A 283 -16.69 18.06 5.30
C PRO A 283 -16.63 19.07 4.14
N HIS A 284 -17.08 20.32 4.34
CA HIS A 284 -17.15 21.34 3.30
C HIS A 284 -15.83 22.13 3.14
N ALA A 285 -14.90 22.00 4.08
CA ALA A 285 -13.57 22.57 3.96
C ALA A 285 -12.66 21.61 3.17
N ARG A 286 -12.19 22.06 2.00
CA ARG A 286 -11.17 21.30 1.24
C ARG A 286 -9.87 21.25 2.02
N ASP A 287 -9.15 20.13 1.92
CA ASP A 287 -7.78 20.04 2.45
C ASP A 287 -6.93 21.18 1.88
N SER A 288 -6.04 21.73 2.70
CA SER A 288 -5.07 22.72 2.21
C SER A 288 -3.74 22.03 1.97
N VAL A 289 -3.27 22.10 0.73
CA VAL A 289 -2.02 21.45 0.31
C VAL A 289 -1.09 22.50 -0.28
N TRP A 290 0.14 22.55 0.21
CA TRP A 290 1.17 23.44 -0.30
C TRP A 290 2.42 22.67 -0.68
N THR A 291 3.07 23.13 -1.74
CA THR A 291 4.38 22.63 -2.16
C THR A 291 5.34 23.80 -2.31
N TYR A 292 6.52 23.66 -1.72
CA TYR A 292 7.64 24.57 -1.96
C TYR A 292 8.62 23.93 -2.94
N VAL A 293 9.02 24.69 -3.97
CA VAL A 293 9.99 24.25 -4.96
C VAL A 293 11.21 25.18 -4.92
N PRO A 294 12.39 24.70 -4.45
CA PRO A 294 13.59 25.53 -4.27
C PRO A 294 14.06 26.24 -5.54
N SER A 295 14.01 25.56 -6.69
CA SER A 295 14.41 26.13 -7.98
C SER A 295 13.54 27.32 -8.40
N LEU A 296 12.31 27.42 -7.88
CA LEU A 296 11.40 28.55 -8.10
C LEU A 296 11.38 29.54 -6.94
N ARG A 297 11.96 29.18 -5.79
CA ARG A 297 11.88 29.91 -4.51
C ARG A 297 10.46 30.35 -4.16
N ARG A 298 9.49 29.47 -4.42
CA ARG A 298 8.06 29.78 -4.28
C ARG A 298 7.31 28.63 -3.65
N THR A 299 6.46 28.99 -2.69
CA THR A 299 5.38 28.16 -2.17
C THR A 299 4.17 28.32 -3.07
N ARG A 300 3.54 27.21 -3.45
CA ARG A 300 2.27 27.20 -4.18
C ARG A 300 1.27 26.32 -3.45
N GLN A 301 0.05 26.83 -3.29
CA GLN A 301 -1.07 25.98 -2.92
C GLN A 301 -1.48 25.17 -4.14
N VAL A 302 -1.70 23.86 -3.96
CA VAL A 302 -2.12 22.93 -5.01
C VAL A 302 -3.50 22.38 -4.70
N SER A 303 -4.23 21.93 -5.72
CA SER A 303 -5.54 21.33 -5.51
C SER A 303 -5.39 20.02 -4.74
N PRO A 304 -6.27 19.72 -3.76
CA PRO A 304 -6.29 18.42 -3.09
C PRO A 304 -6.37 17.22 -4.04
N SER A 305 -7.02 17.38 -5.20
CA SER A 305 -7.14 16.31 -6.21
C SER A 305 -5.77 15.88 -6.76
N ASN A 306 -4.77 16.78 -6.77
CA ASN A 306 -3.40 16.46 -7.18
C ASN A 306 -2.67 15.53 -6.20
N ARG A 307 -3.22 15.28 -4.99
CA ARG A 307 -2.64 14.32 -4.06
C ARG A 307 -2.69 12.87 -4.56
N SER A 308 -3.54 12.61 -5.56
CA SER A 308 -3.63 11.33 -6.28
C SER A 308 -2.56 11.16 -7.36
N ASP A 309 -1.87 12.24 -7.73
CA ASP A 309 -0.80 12.20 -8.72
C ASP A 309 0.46 11.55 -8.13
N GLY A 310 1.27 10.98 -9.02
CA GLY A 310 2.56 10.40 -8.67
C GLY A 310 3.51 11.41 -8.03
N PHE A 311 3.90 11.17 -6.77
CA PHE A 311 4.78 12.05 -6.01
C PHE A 311 6.13 12.15 -6.70
N LEU A 312 6.46 13.35 -7.19
CA LEU A 312 7.67 13.64 -7.97
C LEU A 312 7.89 12.66 -9.14
N GLY A 313 6.81 12.21 -9.77
CA GLY A 313 6.83 11.29 -10.91
C GLY A 313 6.98 9.82 -10.54
N SER A 314 6.82 9.44 -9.27
CA SER A 314 6.69 8.03 -8.85
C SER A 314 5.34 7.46 -9.25
N ASP A 315 5.24 6.14 -9.13
CA ASP A 315 3.99 5.40 -9.19
C ASP A 315 3.30 5.33 -7.81
N LEU A 316 3.77 6.12 -6.83
CA LEU A 316 3.20 6.31 -5.49
C LEU A 316 2.61 7.72 -5.39
N SER A 317 1.41 7.88 -4.86
CA SER A 317 0.79 9.18 -4.67
C SER A 317 0.89 9.68 -3.22
N GLN A 318 0.64 10.96 -2.97
CA GLN A 318 0.58 11.46 -1.58
C GLN A 318 -0.54 10.79 -0.79
N ASP A 319 -1.66 10.50 -1.46
CA ASP A 319 -2.78 9.75 -0.88
C ASP A 319 -2.45 8.27 -0.64
N ASP A 320 -1.28 7.75 -1.06
CA ASP A 320 -0.88 6.38 -0.74
C ASP A 320 -0.16 6.25 0.61
N GLY A 321 0.29 7.35 1.21
CA GLY A 321 1.26 7.38 2.32
C GLY A 321 1.17 6.18 3.29
N PRO A 322 0.19 6.13 4.21
CA PRO A 322 0.00 5.03 5.15
C PRO A 322 -0.90 3.89 4.62
N TYR A 323 -1.11 3.81 3.30
CA TYR A 323 -2.07 3.01 2.51
C TYR A 323 -3.17 3.81 1.83
N PHE A 324 -3.84 4.70 2.56
CA PHE A 324 -4.81 5.63 2.04
C PHE A 324 -4.84 6.88 2.91
N ASP A 325 -4.76 8.05 2.28
CA ASP A 325 -4.81 9.34 2.97
C ASP A 325 -5.75 10.32 2.26
N GLY A 326 -6.77 9.83 1.55
CA GLY A 326 -7.83 10.68 1.01
C GLY A 326 -8.87 11.03 2.07
N LYS A 327 -9.48 12.22 1.97
CA LYS A 327 -10.56 12.64 2.87
C LYS A 327 -11.80 11.79 2.62
N VAL A 328 -12.34 11.12 3.64
CA VAL A 328 -13.47 10.17 3.50
C VAL A 328 -14.66 10.79 2.77
N GLN A 329 -14.95 12.06 3.06
CA GLN A 329 -16.09 12.78 2.50
C GLN A 329 -15.94 13.12 1.00
N ASP A 330 -14.74 13.02 0.43
CA ASP A 330 -14.48 13.32 -0.98
C ASP A 330 -14.80 12.13 -1.92
N PHE A 331 -15.27 11.00 -1.37
CA PHE A 331 -15.54 9.78 -2.10
C PHE A 331 -16.97 9.27 -1.84
N GLU A 332 -17.51 8.57 -2.83
CA GLU A 332 -18.61 7.66 -2.67
C GLU A 332 -18.06 6.26 -2.38
N TRP A 333 -18.63 5.59 -1.39
CA TRP A 333 -18.13 4.32 -0.86
C TRP A 333 -19.15 3.21 -1.05
N LYS A 334 -18.68 2.04 -1.48
CA LYS A 334 -19.53 0.86 -1.62
C LYS A 334 -18.82 -0.37 -1.09
N LEU A 335 -19.53 -1.15 -0.26
CA LEU A 335 -19.03 -2.44 0.20
C LEU A 335 -19.30 -3.47 -0.91
N LEU A 336 -18.24 -4.06 -1.46
CA LEU A 336 -18.35 -5.09 -2.48
C LEU A 336 -18.52 -6.48 -1.87
N GLY A 337 -18.03 -6.68 -0.65
CA GLY A 337 -18.20 -7.91 0.10
C GLY A 337 -17.02 -8.21 1.01
N GLU A 338 -16.87 -9.49 1.34
CA GLU A 338 -15.83 -10.02 2.20
C GLU A 338 -15.07 -11.12 1.47
N GLN A 339 -13.77 -11.22 1.74
CA GLN A 339 -12.93 -12.23 1.10
C GLN A 339 -11.71 -12.56 1.96
N ASP A 340 -11.32 -13.82 1.99
CA ASP A 340 -10.01 -14.20 2.50
C ASP A 340 -8.95 -13.90 1.45
N LEU A 341 -7.87 -13.24 1.86
CA LEU A 341 -6.75 -12.90 0.98
C LEU A 341 -5.42 -13.40 1.54
N LEU A 342 -4.53 -13.81 0.65
CA LEU A 342 -3.11 -13.93 0.93
C LEU A 342 -2.53 -12.52 0.88
N VAL A 343 -1.95 -12.07 1.98
CA VAL A 343 -1.42 -10.72 2.16
C VAL A 343 0.08 -10.76 2.36
N LEU A 344 0.79 -9.82 1.76
CA LEU A 344 2.23 -9.66 1.99
C LEU A 344 2.51 -9.11 3.40
N PHE A 345 3.35 -9.84 4.12
CA PHE A 345 3.80 -9.54 5.47
C PHE A 345 5.32 -9.54 5.55
N ASP A 346 5.86 -8.61 6.32
CA ASP A 346 7.28 -8.43 6.54
C ASP A 346 7.85 -9.61 7.33
N ARG A 347 8.69 -10.44 6.68
CA ARG A 347 9.24 -11.63 7.33
C ARG A 347 10.06 -11.31 8.61
N PRO A 348 10.95 -10.29 8.61
CA PRO A 348 11.65 -9.88 9.83
C PRO A 348 10.73 -9.64 11.02
N SER A 349 9.52 -9.11 10.82
CA SER A 349 8.51 -8.90 11.86
C SER A 349 8.13 -10.17 12.66
N PHE A 350 8.44 -11.36 12.13
CA PHE A 350 8.19 -12.68 12.75
C PHE A 350 9.45 -13.31 13.31
N ASP A 351 10.49 -13.35 12.47
CA ASP A 351 11.68 -14.14 12.75
C ASP A 351 12.68 -13.36 13.62
N GLN A 352 12.69 -12.02 13.49
CA GLN A 352 13.60 -11.09 14.15
C GLN A 352 12.90 -9.73 14.33
N PRO A 353 11.88 -9.64 15.21
CA PRO A 353 11.05 -8.44 15.31
C PRO A 353 11.91 -7.20 15.53
N ALA A 354 11.53 -6.09 14.88
CA ALA A 354 12.21 -4.82 15.05
C ALA A 354 12.35 -4.49 16.53
N LEU A 355 13.52 -3.99 16.92
CA LEU A 355 13.74 -3.56 18.30
C LEU A 355 13.05 -2.20 18.47
N LEU A 356 12.25 -2.05 19.52
CA LEU A 356 11.74 -0.74 19.91
C LEU A 356 12.66 -0.12 20.93
N SER A 357 13.07 1.11 20.66
CA SER A 357 13.78 1.96 21.62
C SER A 357 12.85 3.04 22.13
N ARG A 358 12.89 3.31 23.44
CA ARG A 358 12.14 4.43 24.03
C ARG A 358 12.90 5.73 23.79
N LEU A 359 12.19 6.75 23.32
CA LEU A 359 12.79 8.06 23.07
C LEU A 359 12.79 8.93 24.35
N PRO A 360 13.83 9.77 24.59
CA PRO A 360 13.88 10.68 25.73
C PRO A 360 12.69 11.64 25.83
N GLU A 361 12.25 12.16 24.70
CA GLU A 361 11.10 13.06 24.53
C GLU A 361 9.74 12.36 24.65
N GLY A 362 9.73 11.03 24.77
CA GLY A 362 8.51 10.20 24.80
C GLY A 362 8.20 9.56 23.44
N GLY A 363 7.44 8.48 23.47
CA GLY A 363 7.19 7.64 22.30
C GLY A 363 8.26 6.57 22.07
N TRP A 364 8.25 6.01 20.87
CA TRP A 364 9.05 4.85 20.51
C TRP A 364 9.69 5.04 19.13
N ARG A 365 10.95 4.62 18.99
CA ARG A 365 11.64 4.43 17.71
C ARG A 365 11.67 2.96 17.34
N MET A 366 11.23 2.65 16.13
CA MET A 366 11.47 1.35 15.53
C MET A 366 12.89 1.28 14.97
N VAL A 367 13.68 0.31 15.44
CA VAL A 367 15.02 0.02 14.93
C VAL A 367 14.92 -1.14 13.93
N ILE A 368 15.26 -0.86 12.68
CA ILE A 368 15.20 -1.81 11.56
C ILE A 368 16.62 -2.31 11.27
N PRO A 369 16.98 -3.56 11.65
CA PRO A 369 18.35 -4.05 11.50
C PRO A 369 18.74 -4.28 10.03
N GLY A 370 17.79 -4.75 9.22
CA GLY A 370 17.93 -4.94 7.78
C GLY A 370 16.71 -4.35 7.09
N GLY A 371 16.94 -3.36 6.23
CA GLY A 371 15.86 -2.68 5.50
C GLY A 371 15.17 -3.60 4.51
N ALA A 372 14.10 -3.10 3.90
CA ALA A 372 13.37 -3.82 2.87
C ALA A 372 14.28 -4.22 1.71
N ARG A 373 14.06 -5.42 1.17
CA ARG A 373 14.70 -5.84 -0.06
C ARG A 373 13.69 -6.17 -1.14
N VAL A 374 13.98 -5.68 -2.33
CA VAL A 374 13.25 -5.96 -3.56
C VAL A 374 14.16 -6.60 -4.60
N GLY A 375 13.56 -7.19 -5.63
CA GLY A 375 14.22 -8.07 -6.59
C GLY A 375 15.53 -7.55 -7.18
N PHE A 376 15.62 -6.26 -7.56
CA PHE A 376 16.81 -5.69 -8.20
C PHE A 376 18.05 -5.71 -7.30
N GLN A 377 17.87 -5.80 -5.98
CA GLN A 377 18.95 -5.83 -5.01
C GLN A 377 19.54 -7.24 -4.84
N LEU A 378 18.94 -8.27 -5.45
CA LEU A 378 19.39 -9.65 -5.36
C LEU A 378 19.92 -10.14 -6.73
N PRO A 379 21.22 -10.42 -6.88
CA PRO A 379 21.81 -10.85 -8.16
C PRO A 379 21.18 -12.12 -8.76
N ASP A 380 20.73 -13.03 -7.90
CA ASP A 380 20.17 -14.32 -8.31
C ASP A 380 18.66 -14.27 -8.57
N TRP A 381 18.00 -13.15 -8.28
CA TRP A 381 16.57 -13.01 -8.50
C TRP A 381 16.25 -12.91 -10.00
N LYS A 382 15.28 -13.71 -10.45
CA LYS A 382 14.86 -13.81 -11.86
C LYS A 382 13.45 -13.31 -12.13
N GLY A 383 12.68 -13.01 -11.08
CA GLY A 383 11.36 -12.41 -11.20
C GLY A 383 11.44 -10.91 -11.46
N SER A 384 10.38 -10.20 -11.13
CA SER A 384 10.34 -8.76 -11.35
C SER A 384 11.34 -8.03 -10.42
N PRO A 385 12.09 -7.02 -10.91
CA PRO A 385 13.03 -6.27 -10.09
C PRO A 385 12.39 -5.54 -8.89
N TRP A 386 11.07 -5.32 -8.89
CA TRP A 386 10.34 -4.70 -7.78
C TRP A 386 9.61 -5.71 -6.88
N CYS A 387 9.77 -7.01 -7.10
CA CYS A 387 9.18 -8.01 -6.21
C CYS A 387 9.71 -7.82 -4.78
N PRO A 388 8.85 -7.75 -3.74
CA PRO A 388 9.29 -7.69 -2.35
C PRO A 388 9.74 -9.08 -1.90
N VAL A 389 10.98 -9.45 -2.25
CA VAL A 389 11.51 -10.82 -2.24
C VAL A 389 11.63 -11.50 -0.87
N GLN A 390 11.73 -10.71 0.21
CA GLN A 390 11.92 -11.26 1.55
C GLN A 390 10.61 -11.60 2.26
N GLU A 391 9.49 -11.10 1.73
CA GLU A 391 8.20 -11.15 2.40
C GLU A 391 7.55 -12.52 2.34
N ILE A 392 6.55 -12.69 3.18
CA ILE A 392 5.74 -13.90 3.26
C ILE A 392 4.29 -13.56 2.93
N LEU A 393 3.51 -14.58 2.59
CA LEU A 393 2.07 -14.48 2.44
C LEU A 393 1.39 -15.02 3.70
N VAL A 394 0.44 -14.26 4.23
CA VAL A 394 -0.41 -14.68 5.35
C VAL A 394 -1.86 -14.58 4.91
N ARG A 395 -2.64 -15.64 5.15
CA ARG A 395 -4.08 -15.63 4.88
C ARG A 395 -4.81 -14.81 5.94
N ARG A 396 -5.61 -13.84 5.51
CA ARG A 396 -6.29 -12.87 6.38
C ARG A 396 -7.69 -12.53 5.85
N PRO A 397 -8.70 -12.38 6.72
CA PRO A 397 -10.04 -11.98 6.31
C PRO A 397 -10.08 -10.47 5.98
N HIS A 398 -10.71 -10.09 4.87
CA HIS A 398 -10.75 -8.71 4.39
C HIS A 398 -12.16 -8.21 4.04
N TRP A 399 -12.39 -6.93 4.29
CA TRP A 399 -13.44 -6.14 3.65
C TRP A 399 -12.97 -5.66 2.28
N ILE A 400 -13.81 -5.79 1.26
CA ILE A 400 -13.56 -5.29 -0.10
C ILE A 400 -14.39 -4.04 -0.32
N VAL A 401 -13.72 -2.88 -0.42
CA VAL A 401 -14.37 -1.57 -0.45
C VAL A 401 -14.05 -0.87 -1.76
N GLU A 402 -15.08 -0.45 -2.50
CA GLU A 402 -14.96 0.41 -3.67
C GLU A 402 -15.08 1.89 -3.25
N ALA A 403 -14.24 2.72 -3.84
CA ALA A 403 -14.24 4.16 -3.71
C ALA A 403 -14.30 4.82 -5.08
N VAL A 404 -15.21 5.76 -5.25
CA VAL A 404 -15.31 6.61 -6.44
C VAL A 404 -15.18 8.07 -5.98
N PRO A 405 -14.14 8.81 -6.41
CA PRO A 405 -13.99 10.19 -6.01
C PRO A 405 -15.11 11.06 -6.60
N LYS A 406 -15.59 12.02 -5.81
CA LYS A 406 -16.59 13.00 -6.24
C LYS A 406 -15.99 14.02 -7.22
N ASP A 407 -14.70 14.32 -7.07
CA ASP A 407 -13.97 15.22 -7.97
C ASP A 407 -13.42 14.47 -9.21
N ARG A 408 -13.87 14.89 -10.39
CA ARG A 408 -13.45 14.33 -11.69
C ARG A 408 -11.98 14.60 -12.04
N TYR A 409 -11.32 15.53 -11.36
CA TYR A 409 -9.89 15.79 -11.52
C TYR A 409 -9.01 14.84 -10.70
N TYR A 410 -9.59 14.02 -9.83
CA TYR A 410 -8.85 12.93 -9.18
C TYR A 410 -8.37 11.93 -10.25
N LEU A 411 -7.12 11.50 -10.16
CA LEU A 411 -6.45 10.71 -11.21
C LEU A 411 -7.16 9.37 -11.48
N TYR A 412 -7.64 8.73 -10.42
CA TYR A 412 -8.31 7.43 -10.49
C TYR A 412 -9.82 7.60 -10.47
N GLY A 413 -10.53 7.00 -11.42
CA GLY A 413 -12.00 7.04 -11.44
C GLY A 413 -12.66 6.00 -10.52
N LYS A 414 -11.88 5.01 -10.07
CA LYS A 414 -12.32 3.99 -9.11
C LYS A 414 -11.10 3.40 -8.41
N ILE A 415 -11.20 3.20 -7.10
CA ILE A 415 -10.22 2.45 -6.32
C ILE A 415 -10.95 1.31 -5.60
N VAL A 416 -10.36 0.11 -5.61
CA VAL A 416 -10.84 -1.01 -4.80
C VAL A 416 -9.83 -1.27 -3.70
N PHE A 417 -10.20 -0.95 -2.46
CA PHE A 417 -9.42 -1.18 -1.25
C PHE A 417 -9.74 -2.53 -0.62
N ARG A 418 -8.76 -3.06 0.11
CA ARG A 418 -8.88 -4.27 0.92
C ARG A 418 -8.35 -3.98 2.31
N PHE A 419 -9.27 -3.95 3.27
CA PHE A 419 -8.98 -3.68 4.68
C PHE A 419 -9.11 -4.98 5.49
N ASP A 420 -8.12 -5.27 6.33
CA ASP A 420 -8.15 -6.43 7.22
C ASP A 420 -9.30 -6.29 8.22
N LYS A 421 -10.08 -7.36 8.42
CA LYS A 421 -11.27 -7.30 9.29
C LYS A 421 -10.94 -7.21 10.78
N ASP A 422 -9.76 -7.64 11.20
CA ASP A 422 -9.40 -7.71 12.62
C ASP A 422 -8.76 -6.42 13.10
N ILE A 423 -7.99 -5.72 12.25
CA ILE A 423 -7.27 -4.50 12.64
C ILE A 423 -7.48 -3.30 11.72
N TYR A 424 -8.33 -3.40 10.70
CA TYR A 424 -8.71 -2.32 9.77
C TYR A 424 -7.59 -1.67 8.96
N LEU A 425 -6.32 -2.07 9.11
CA LEU A 425 -5.25 -1.63 8.22
C LEU A 425 -5.50 -2.15 6.79
N GLY A 426 -4.99 -1.45 5.77
CA GLY A 426 -5.10 -1.86 4.37
C GLY A 426 -3.98 -2.74 3.85
N SER A 427 -4.24 -3.51 2.80
CA SER A 427 -3.27 -4.47 2.22
C SER A 427 -3.06 -4.28 0.72
N TYR A 428 -4.12 -4.28 -0.08
CA TYR A 428 -4.06 -4.13 -1.54
C TYR A 428 -5.05 -3.06 -2.01
N ALA A 429 -4.62 -2.14 -2.87
CA ALA A 429 -5.50 -1.20 -3.55
C ALA A 429 -5.32 -1.35 -5.06
N SER A 430 -6.41 -1.61 -5.79
CA SER A 430 -6.40 -1.65 -7.26
C SER A 430 -7.02 -0.35 -7.77
N LYS A 431 -6.29 0.42 -8.58
CA LYS A 431 -6.68 1.77 -8.99
C LYS A 431 -6.91 1.84 -10.50
N TYR A 432 -8.11 2.24 -10.87
CA TYR A 432 -8.60 2.25 -12.23
C TYR A 432 -8.80 3.69 -12.74
N ASP A 433 -8.60 3.90 -14.03
CA ASP A 433 -8.99 5.14 -14.68
C ASP A 433 -10.53 5.29 -14.75
N TRP A 434 -10.98 6.45 -15.22
CA TRP A 434 -12.41 6.76 -15.42
C TRP A 434 -13.12 5.90 -16.49
N LYS A 435 -12.37 5.08 -17.24
CA LYS A 435 -12.88 4.14 -18.25
C LYS A 435 -12.84 2.68 -17.76
N GLY A 436 -12.40 2.43 -16.53
CA GLY A 436 -12.32 1.11 -15.92
C GLY A 436 -11.04 0.33 -16.26
N MET A 437 -10.02 0.96 -16.83
CA MET A 437 -8.71 0.34 -17.07
C MET A 437 -7.87 0.39 -15.80
N LEU A 438 -7.30 -0.75 -15.38
CA LEU A 438 -6.35 -0.79 -14.27
C LEU A 438 -5.10 0.01 -14.65
N LEU A 439 -4.78 1.06 -13.88
CA LEU A 439 -3.60 1.89 -14.11
C LEU A 439 -2.47 1.53 -13.14
N ASN A 440 -2.82 1.39 -11.86
CA ASN A 440 -1.86 1.24 -10.79
C ASN A 440 -2.44 0.32 -9.71
N SER A 441 -1.58 -0.47 -9.06
CA SER A 441 -1.95 -1.16 -7.83
C SER A 441 -0.96 -0.83 -6.73
N TYR A 442 -1.47 -0.54 -5.54
CA TYR A 442 -0.67 -0.26 -4.36
C TYR A 442 -0.76 -1.41 -3.36
N VAL A 443 0.38 -1.79 -2.80
CA VAL A 443 0.51 -2.78 -1.72
C VAL A 443 1.16 -2.12 -0.53
N ALA A 444 0.49 -2.14 0.62
CA ALA A 444 1.12 -1.88 1.90
C ALA A 444 1.55 -3.22 2.51
N VAL A 445 2.84 -3.54 2.45
CA VAL A 445 3.37 -4.73 3.14
C VAL A 445 3.18 -4.53 4.63
N ARG A 446 2.59 -5.54 5.26
CA ARG A 446 2.17 -5.49 6.65
C ARG A 446 3.31 -5.86 7.58
N THR A 447 3.35 -5.24 8.74
CA THR A 447 4.25 -5.63 9.82
C THR A 447 3.44 -6.19 10.99
N ASN A 448 4.13 -6.82 11.94
CA ASN A 448 3.51 -7.40 13.12
C ASN A 448 3.13 -6.29 14.13
N VAL A 449 2.05 -6.51 14.88
CA VAL A 449 1.72 -5.69 16.06
C VAL A 449 2.52 -6.23 17.23
N ILE A 450 3.32 -5.40 17.90
CA ILE A 450 4.17 -5.84 19.01
C ILE A 450 3.70 -5.30 20.36
N ARG A 451 4.07 -5.99 21.43
CA ARG A 451 3.81 -5.54 22.80
C ARG A 451 4.98 -4.66 23.23
N VAL A 452 4.69 -3.41 23.60
CA VAL A 452 5.72 -2.42 23.96
C VAL A 452 5.84 -2.22 25.47
N ALA A 453 4.78 -2.54 26.22
CA ALA A 453 4.75 -2.61 27.67
C ALA A 453 3.63 -3.56 28.14
N PRO A 454 3.55 -3.92 29.43
CA PRO A 454 2.41 -4.69 29.96
C PRO A 454 1.08 -4.00 29.63
N GLY A 455 0.22 -4.69 28.88
CA GLY A 455 -1.06 -4.14 28.44
C GLY A 455 -0.99 -3.04 27.36
N GLU A 456 0.19 -2.69 26.84
CA GLU A 456 0.35 -1.70 25.76
C GLU A 456 0.84 -2.40 24.49
N PHE A 457 0.05 -2.29 23.43
CA PHE A 457 0.39 -2.78 22.11
C PHE A 457 0.65 -1.62 21.18
N TRP A 458 1.66 -1.78 20.34
CA TRP A 458 1.93 -0.92 19.22
C TRP A 458 2.82 -1.69 18.25
N GLY A 459 2.50 -1.66 16.96
CA GLY A 459 3.44 -2.18 15.98
C GLY A 459 3.18 -1.59 14.62
N TRP A 460 4.18 -0.83 14.18
CA TRP A 460 4.86 -1.16 12.94
C TRP A 460 6.22 -1.72 13.36
N ALA A 461 6.55 -2.96 13.01
CA ALA A 461 7.75 -3.64 13.50
C ALA A 461 8.45 -4.44 12.41
N GLY A 462 8.97 -3.75 11.38
CA GLY A 462 9.61 -4.41 10.26
C GLY A 462 10.08 -3.43 9.18
N GLY A 463 11.06 -3.85 8.39
CA GLY A 463 11.56 -3.09 7.25
C GLY A 463 10.63 -3.19 6.04
N ALA A 464 9.30 -3.13 6.24
CA ALA A 464 8.34 -3.35 5.18
C ALA A 464 8.48 -2.33 4.06
N VAL A 465 8.26 -2.80 2.83
CA VAL A 465 8.21 -1.97 1.63
C VAL A 465 6.78 -1.80 1.14
N ALA A 466 6.34 -0.57 0.96
CA ALA A 466 5.17 -0.28 0.16
C ALA A 466 5.52 -0.32 -1.33
N LEU A 467 4.61 -0.80 -2.17
CA LEU A 467 4.84 -1.01 -3.59
C LEU A 467 3.67 -0.44 -4.41
N GLY A 468 3.93 0.57 -5.25
CA GLY A 468 3.02 1.05 -6.29
C GLY A 468 3.45 0.52 -7.65
N VAL A 469 2.68 -0.40 -8.24
CA VAL A 469 2.97 -1.03 -9.53
C VAL A 469 2.14 -0.38 -10.63
N ASN A 470 2.80 0.09 -11.69
CA ASN A 470 2.14 0.52 -12.91
C ASN A 470 2.18 -0.60 -13.94
N TRP A 471 1.11 -1.38 -14.02
CA TRP A 471 1.04 -2.57 -14.88
C TRP A 471 1.14 -2.25 -16.37
N LYS A 472 0.68 -1.05 -16.78
CA LYS A 472 0.74 -0.63 -18.18
C LYS A 472 2.13 -0.22 -18.62
N LEU A 473 2.87 0.44 -17.72
CA LEU A 473 4.26 0.87 -17.98
C LEU A 473 5.29 -0.19 -17.59
N ASP A 474 4.85 -1.33 -17.03
CA ASP A 474 5.70 -2.44 -16.58
C ASP A 474 6.87 -1.99 -15.71
N ARG A 475 6.54 -1.17 -14.70
CA ARG A 475 7.46 -0.63 -13.71
C ARG A 475 6.77 -0.48 -12.36
N ALA A 476 7.53 -0.20 -11.32
CA ALA A 476 6.98 0.12 -10.02
C ALA A 476 7.80 1.18 -9.29
N SER A 477 7.17 1.80 -8.29
CA SER A 477 7.84 2.59 -7.29
C SER A 477 7.66 1.96 -5.92
N THR A 478 8.72 1.90 -5.12
CA THR A 478 8.68 1.34 -3.77
C THR A 478 8.99 2.41 -2.74
N ALA A 479 8.36 2.37 -1.58
CA ALA A 479 8.72 3.20 -0.42
C ALA A 479 9.01 2.29 0.77
N GLY A 480 10.22 2.38 1.33
CA GLY A 480 10.63 1.58 2.48
C GLY A 480 11.25 2.45 3.57
N ILE A 481 11.07 2.04 4.83
CA ILE A 481 11.77 2.66 5.95
C ILE A 481 13.25 2.25 5.86
N VAL A 482 14.14 3.24 5.99
CA VAL A 482 15.57 3.02 5.83
C VAL A 482 16.12 2.22 7.01
N ALA A 483 17.01 1.27 6.73
CA ALA A 483 17.67 0.48 7.77
C ALA A 483 18.59 1.36 8.62
N GLY A 484 18.64 1.10 9.93
CA GLY A 484 19.56 1.77 10.83
C GLY A 484 19.03 1.95 12.24
N THR A 485 19.94 2.21 13.18
CA THR A 485 19.62 2.48 14.59
C THR A 485 19.24 3.94 14.83
N ASP A 486 19.75 4.85 13.99
CA ASP A 486 19.58 6.31 14.13
C ASP A 486 18.69 6.91 13.03
N VAL A 487 17.94 6.07 12.34
CA VAL A 487 16.98 6.49 11.31
C VAL A 487 15.64 6.79 11.97
N PRO A 488 15.02 7.96 11.71
CA PRO A 488 13.67 8.25 12.18
C PRO A 488 12.66 7.20 11.70
N ALA A 489 12.03 6.54 12.66
CA ALA A 489 10.91 5.63 12.46
C ALA A 489 10.08 5.65 13.74
N ASP A 490 9.65 6.86 14.07
CA ASP A 490 9.22 7.23 15.41
C ASP A 490 7.69 7.34 15.45
N SER A 491 7.09 6.80 16.51
CA SER A 491 5.64 6.82 16.73
C SER A 491 5.31 7.24 18.16
N ARG A 492 4.11 7.80 18.33
CA ARG A 492 3.59 8.28 19.62
C ARG A 492 4.50 9.34 20.26
N ILE A 493 5.17 10.13 19.43
CA ILE A 493 6.06 11.22 19.84
C ILE A 493 5.28 12.53 20.00
N PRO A 494 5.69 13.45 20.88
CA PRO A 494 5.20 14.83 20.82
C PRO A 494 5.67 15.50 19.53
N LEU A 495 4.83 16.33 18.91
CA LEU A 495 5.21 17.11 17.71
C LEU A 495 4.67 18.53 17.80
N SER A 496 5.56 19.53 17.78
CA SER A 496 5.14 20.94 17.74
C SER A 496 4.32 21.25 16.49
N THR A 497 3.32 22.11 16.62
CA THR A 497 2.56 22.64 15.47
C THR A 497 3.40 23.52 14.56
N ASP A 498 4.54 24.03 15.04
CA ASP A 498 5.44 24.89 14.25
C ASP A 498 6.05 24.14 13.05
N VAL A 499 6.20 22.81 13.19
CA VAL A 499 6.58 21.89 12.12
C VAL A 499 5.62 21.96 10.93
N PHE A 500 4.36 22.29 11.18
CA PHE A 500 3.29 22.28 10.17
C PHE A 500 2.84 23.69 9.80
N SER A 501 3.70 24.69 10.02
CA SER A 501 3.43 26.08 9.70
C SER A 501 3.83 26.45 8.28
N LEU A 502 3.12 27.40 7.67
CA LEU A 502 3.55 28.00 6.40
C LEU A 502 4.88 28.76 6.54
N GLN A 503 5.18 29.26 7.74
CA GLN A 503 6.45 29.92 8.02
C GLN A 503 7.62 28.94 7.88
N ARG A 504 7.47 27.69 8.32
CA ARG A 504 8.48 26.65 8.14
C ARG A 504 8.79 26.38 6.67
N LEU A 505 7.77 26.35 5.80
CA LEU A 505 7.99 26.24 4.34
C LEU A 505 8.89 27.35 3.80
N HIS A 506 8.84 28.54 4.42
CA HIS A 506 9.60 29.71 3.99
C HIS A 506 10.99 29.81 4.65
N SER A 507 11.17 29.26 5.86
CA SER A 507 12.46 29.23 6.54
C SER A 507 13.35 28.11 6.00
N ASP A 508 12.79 26.92 5.85
CA ASP A 508 13.53 25.71 5.46
C ASP A 508 13.76 25.66 3.94
N GLY A 509 12.97 26.45 3.20
CA GLY A 509 13.13 26.62 1.77
C GLY A 509 14.29 27.55 1.35
N LYS A 510 14.92 28.27 2.29
CA LYS A 510 16.08 29.14 2.04
C LYS A 510 17.38 28.40 2.27
#